data_AF-A0A1Y0NB39-F1
#
_entry.id   AF-A0A1Y0NB39-F1
#
_cell.length_a   1.000
_cell.length_b   1.000
_cell.length_c   1.000
_cell.angle_alpha   90.00
_cell.angle_beta   90.00
_cell.angle_gamma   90.00
#
_symmetry.space_group_name_H-M   'P 1'
#
loop_
_entity.id
_entity.type
_entity.pdbx_description
1 polymer ?
#
loop_
_entity_poly.entity_id
_entity_poly.type
_entity_poly.pdbx_seq_one_letter_code
_entity_poly.pdbx_strand_id
1 'polypeptide(L)'
;MHSTQRRFNNTAIEASTSPSSEPKSTCGYESTQATPLQSIPAAGTQSLRTLAPQSVIAEVVSGLHNLHLRTFLEAVLHEPLIHGLITLPLVRTGEPIQFPIQVIRRTANTYAMDYARTAQEKDLLTVAAVLWGVRSLLHLSIYGDTDLQDVFCTLIRSPLHQLDDRTCQVSLILRGLIGLGDEESADESLSHLQSALNKRIKGMHACKAWLLPSIQAAIERQTVRGVLHFAQRTAAQ
;
A
#
# COMPACT_ATOMS: atom_id res chain seq x y z
N MET A 1 40.26 -25.17 1.49
CA MET A 1 40.19 -24.99 0.03
C MET A 1 39.65 -26.26 -0.60
N HIS A 2 38.32 -26.39 -0.76
CA HIS A 2 37.73 -27.40 -1.62
C HIS A 2 36.48 -26.79 -2.26
N SER A 3 36.64 -26.42 -3.53
CA SER A 3 35.59 -25.86 -4.40
C SER A 3 34.88 -27.02 -5.09
N THR A 4 33.58 -27.18 -4.84
CA THR A 4 32.75 -28.19 -5.51
C THR A 4 31.86 -27.49 -6.53
N GLN A 5 32.30 -27.56 -7.78
CA GLN A 5 31.70 -26.94 -8.95
C GLN A 5 30.60 -27.86 -9.50
N ARG A 6 29.33 -27.54 -9.29
CA ARG A 6 28.20 -28.25 -9.91
C ARG A 6 27.85 -27.63 -11.26
N ARG A 7 28.10 -28.40 -12.32
CA ARG A 7 27.57 -28.19 -13.67
C ARG A 7 26.10 -28.59 -13.69
N PHE A 8 25.23 -27.71 -14.18
CA PHE A 8 23.90 -28.10 -14.66
C PHE A 8 23.90 -28.05 -16.18
N ASN A 9 23.58 -29.20 -16.78
CA ASN A 9 23.46 -29.38 -18.21
C ASN A 9 22.11 -28.81 -18.69
N ASN A 10 22.19 -28.00 -19.74
CA ASN A 10 21.07 -27.64 -20.60
C ASN A 10 20.56 -28.89 -21.33
N THR A 11 19.26 -29.09 -21.37
CA THR A 11 18.62 -29.97 -22.34
C THR A 11 17.49 -29.19 -22.99
N ALA A 12 17.73 -28.83 -24.26
CA ALA A 12 16.74 -28.29 -25.17
C ALA A 12 15.73 -29.39 -25.53
N ILE A 13 14.45 -29.04 -25.58
CA ILE A 13 13.43 -29.84 -26.27
C ILE A 13 12.78 -28.94 -27.30
N GLU A 14 12.77 -29.48 -28.52
CA GLU A 14 12.37 -28.88 -29.76
C GLU A 14 10.85 -28.80 -29.95
N ALA A 15 10.52 -28.04 -31.00
CA ALA A 15 9.23 -27.58 -31.46
C ALA A 15 8.16 -28.66 -31.72
N SER A 16 6.89 -28.22 -31.66
CA SER A 16 5.79 -28.82 -32.42
C SER A 16 4.76 -27.74 -32.74
N THR A 17 4.85 -27.22 -33.96
CA THR A 17 3.90 -26.32 -34.60
C THR A 17 2.80 -27.15 -35.26
N SER A 18 1.52 -26.78 -35.09
CA SER A 18 0.49 -27.06 -36.09
C SER A 18 -0.70 -26.09 -35.96
N PRO A 19 -1.29 -25.65 -37.10
CA PRO A 19 -2.28 -24.58 -37.16
C PRO A 19 -3.72 -25.11 -37.16
N SER A 20 -4.69 -24.34 -36.64
CA SER A 20 -6.11 -24.64 -36.80
C SER A 20 -6.94 -23.35 -36.93
N SER A 21 -7.28 -23.08 -38.20
CA SER A 21 -8.56 -22.58 -38.74
C SER A 21 -9.41 -21.58 -37.93
N GLU A 22 -9.51 -20.37 -38.50
CA GLU A 22 -10.60 -19.41 -38.35
C GLU A 22 -11.98 -20.02 -38.72
N PRO A 23 -13.06 -19.48 -38.15
CA PRO A 23 -14.09 -18.94 -39.05
C PRO A 23 -14.60 -17.54 -38.66
N LYS A 24 -14.79 -16.76 -39.72
CA LYS A 24 -15.53 -15.50 -39.82
C LYS A 24 -16.90 -15.58 -39.10
N SER A 25 -17.23 -14.57 -38.31
CA SER A 25 -18.62 -14.23 -38.01
C SER A 25 -18.81 -12.72 -38.03
N THR A 26 -19.99 -12.36 -38.52
CA THR A 26 -20.31 -11.18 -39.31
C THR A 26 -20.80 -10.03 -38.43
N CYS A 27 -20.35 -8.81 -38.74
CA CYS A 27 -20.93 -7.57 -38.22
C CYS A 27 -22.43 -7.47 -38.54
N GLY A 28 -23.25 -7.38 -37.50
CA GLY A 28 -24.62 -6.89 -37.55
C GLY A 28 -24.70 -5.56 -36.80
N TYR A 29 -24.92 -4.48 -37.53
CA TYR A 29 -25.15 -3.13 -37.04
C TYR A 29 -26.66 -2.94 -36.88
N GLU A 30 -27.16 -3.03 -35.65
CA GLU A 30 -28.52 -2.59 -35.33
C GLU A 30 -28.49 -1.19 -34.71
N SER A 31 -28.96 -0.25 -35.52
CA SER A 31 -29.15 1.15 -35.22
C SER A 31 -30.29 1.31 -34.21
N THR A 32 -29.96 1.50 -32.93
CA THR A 32 -30.96 1.78 -31.88
C THR A 32 -31.09 3.29 -31.71
N GLN A 33 -32.32 3.76 -31.87
CA GLN A 33 -32.73 5.17 -31.86
C GLN A 33 -32.39 5.85 -30.53
N ALA A 34 -31.80 7.04 -30.63
CA ALA A 34 -31.46 7.90 -29.49
C ALA A 34 -32.73 8.35 -28.76
N THR A 35 -32.87 7.92 -27.51
CA THR A 35 -33.87 8.43 -26.57
C THR A 35 -33.33 9.73 -25.95
N PRO A 36 -34.09 10.84 -25.94
CA PRO A 36 -33.63 12.10 -25.38
C PRO A 36 -33.44 11.98 -23.86
N LEU A 37 -32.23 12.31 -23.42
CA LEU A 37 -31.80 12.34 -22.02
C LEU A 37 -32.65 13.35 -21.23
N GLN A 38 -33.50 12.83 -20.34
CA GLN A 38 -34.07 13.61 -19.24
C GLN A 38 -32.93 14.03 -18.30
N SER A 39 -32.86 15.32 -18.02
CA SER A 39 -31.91 15.95 -17.12
C SER A 39 -32.01 15.34 -15.72
N ILE A 40 -31.04 14.50 -15.38
CA ILE A 40 -30.81 13.99 -14.03
C ILE A 40 -30.47 15.20 -13.15
N PRO A 41 -31.19 15.44 -12.04
CA PRO A 41 -30.85 16.50 -11.11
C PRO A 41 -29.46 16.24 -10.56
N ALA A 42 -28.58 17.26 -10.65
CA ALA A 42 -27.22 17.23 -10.15
C ALA A 42 -27.23 16.75 -8.69
N ALA A 43 -26.88 15.48 -8.50
CA ALA A 43 -26.66 14.89 -7.20
C ALA A 43 -25.69 15.80 -6.46
N GLY A 44 -26.13 16.29 -5.29
CA GLY A 44 -25.38 17.24 -4.48
C GLY A 44 -23.92 16.81 -4.41
N THR A 45 -23.05 17.68 -4.90
CA THR A 45 -21.62 17.65 -4.63
C THR A 45 -21.48 17.70 -3.12
N GLN A 46 -21.47 16.53 -2.49
CA GLN A 46 -21.00 16.37 -1.12
C GLN A 46 -19.59 16.93 -1.14
N SER A 47 -19.47 18.16 -0.65
CA SER A 47 -18.22 18.83 -0.42
C SER A 47 -17.34 17.82 0.31
N LEU A 48 -16.34 17.30 -0.40
CA LEU A 48 -15.31 16.41 0.13
C LEU A 48 -14.66 17.18 1.27
N ARG A 49 -15.20 17.02 2.49
CA ARG A 49 -14.58 17.58 3.68
C ARG A 49 -13.20 16.97 3.75
N THR A 50 -12.19 17.78 3.45
CA THR A 50 -10.80 17.40 3.61
C THR A 50 -10.57 17.18 5.09
N LEU A 51 -10.70 15.92 5.53
CA LEU A 51 -10.40 15.53 6.90
C LEU A 51 -8.92 15.79 7.15
N ALA A 52 -8.63 16.43 8.29
CA ALA A 52 -7.26 16.58 8.75
C ALA A 52 -6.60 15.19 8.86
N PRO A 53 -5.31 15.04 8.50
CA PRO A 53 -4.68 13.74 8.47
C PRO A 53 -4.68 13.05 9.85
N GLN A 54 -4.64 13.82 10.94
CA GLN A 54 -4.75 13.30 12.31
C GLN A 54 -6.12 12.64 12.56
N SER A 55 -7.20 13.24 12.08
CA SER A 55 -8.54 12.65 12.17
C SER A 55 -8.62 11.34 11.40
N VAL A 56 -7.98 11.27 10.22
CA VAL A 56 -7.92 10.05 9.40
C VAL A 56 -7.14 8.94 10.12
N ILE A 57 -6.01 9.29 10.75
CA ILE A 57 -5.22 8.34 11.57
C ILE A 57 -6.09 7.81 12.73
N ALA A 58 -6.74 8.71 13.47
CA ALA A 58 -7.59 8.33 14.59
C ALA A 58 -8.76 7.44 14.16
N GLU A 59 -9.39 7.72 13.02
CA GLU A 59 -10.45 6.88 12.45
C GLU A 59 -9.95 5.48 12.05
N VAL A 60 -8.77 5.39 11.43
CA VAL A 60 -8.16 4.10 11.05
C VAL A 60 -7.88 3.26 12.29
N VAL A 61 -7.29 3.87 13.32
CA VAL A 61 -6.92 3.18 14.57
C VAL A 61 -8.17 2.76 15.35
N SER A 62 -9.13 3.68 15.55
CA SER A 62 -10.37 3.41 16.30
C SER A 62 -11.30 2.42 15.59
N GLY A 63 -11.19 2.28 14.26
CA GLY A 63 -11.96 1.32 13.47
C GLY A 63 -11.58 -0.15 13.68
N LEU A 64 -10.44 -0.43 14.33
CA LEU A 64 -9.99 -1.79 14.65
C LEU A 64 -10.68 -2.32 15.91
N HIS A 65 -11.18 -3.55 15.89
CA HIS A 65 -11.86 -4.18 17.03
C HIS A 65 -10.85 -4.76 18.03
N ASN A 66 -9.76 -5.32 17.54
CA ASN A 66 -8.69 -5.91 18.34
C ASN A 66 -7.83 -4.82 18.99
N LEU A 67 -7.84 -4.76 20.33
CA LEU A 67 -7.10 -3.77 21.11
C LEU A 67 -5.58 -3.83 20.88
N HIS A 68 -5.01 -5.03 20.72
CA HIS A 68 -3.57 -5.19 20.53
C HIS A 68 -3.12 -4.69 19.15
N LEU A 69 -3.88 -5.01 18.10
CA LEU A 69 -3.66 -4.44 16.77
C LEU A 69 -3.85 -2.93 16.74
N ARG A 70 -4.81 -2.40 17.50
CA ARG A 70 -5.02 -0.96 17.67
C ARG A 70 -3.78 -0.28 18.26
N THR A 71 -3.30 -0.76 19.42
CA THR A 71 -2.10 -0.21 20.06
C THR A 71 -0.87 -0.34 19.16
N PHE A 72 -0.72 -1.48 18.48
CA PHE A 72 0.37 -1.71 17.53
C PHE A 72 0.34 -0.69 16.39
N LEU A 73 -0.80 -0.55 15.71
CA LEU A 73 -0.91 0.34 14.56
C LEU A 73 -0.75 1.81 14.98
N GLU A 74 -1.31 2.19 16.13
CA GLU A 74 -1.13 3.51 16.71
C GLU A 74 0.35 3.83 16.94
N ALA A 75 1.11 2.92 17.55
CA ALA A 75 2.54 3.11 17.78
C ALA A 75 3.33 3.27 16.47
N VAL A 76 2.98 2.48 15.43
CA VAL A 76 3.62 2.58 14.12
C VAL A 76 3.30 3.92 13.43
N LEU A 77 2.04 4.36 13.45
CA LEU A 77 1.63 5.62 12.78
C LEU A 77 2.09 6.88 13.52
N HIS A 78 2.51 6.75 14.78
CA HIS A 78 3.15 7.81 15.57
C HIS A 78 4.68 7.80 15.50
N GLU A 79 5.29 6.80 14.86
CA GLU A 79 6.73 6.82 14.59
C GLU A 79 7.05 8.08 13.74
N PRO A 80 7.98 8.95 14.16
CA PRO A 80 8.18 10.26 13.54
C PRO A 80 8.38 10.26 12.01
N LEU A 81 9.16 9.31 11.47
CA LEU A 81 9.39 9.23 10.03
C LEU A 81 8.12 8.81 9.29
N ILE A 82 7.43 7.78 9.78
CA ILE A 82 6.15 7.33 9.23
C ILE A 82 5.11 8.45 9.31
N HIS A 83 4.98 9.11 10.46
CA HIS A 83 4.06 10.21 10.68
C HIS A 83 4.30 11.36 9.69
N GLY A 84 5.56 11.77 9.52
CA GLY A 84 5.93 12.82 8.57
C GLY A 84 5.54 12.46 7.13
N LEU A 85 5.73 11.21 6.72
CA LEU A 85 5.40 10.73 5.38
C LEU A 85 3.88 10.67 5.15
N ILE A 86 3.12 10.10 6.08
CA ILE A 86 1.67 9.89 5.89
C ILE A 86 0.85 11.19 5.99
N THR A 87 1.42 12.22 6.63
CA THR A 87 0.82 13.56 6.79
C THR A 87 1.34 14.59 5.79
N LEU A 88 2.21 14.18 4.85
CA LEU A 88 2.74 15.06 3.81
C LEU A 88 1.62 15.51 2.86
N PRO A 89 1.37 16.81 2.67
CA PRO A 89 0.31 17.28 1.78
C PRO A 89 0.65 16.99 0.30
N LEU A 90 -0.25 16.28 -0.38
CA LEU A 90 -0.23 16.05 -1.81
C LEU A 90 -0.97 17.18 -2.49
N VAL A 91 -0.23 18.03 -3.20
CA VAL A 91 -0.78 19.20 -3.90
C VAL A 91 -0.70 18.96 -5.40
N ARG A 92 -1.86 18.89 -6.04
CA ARG A 92 -2.02 18.84 -7.49
C ARG A 92 -2.78 20.07 -7.98
N THR A 93 -2.39 20.57 -9.14
CA THR A 93 -3.01 21.75 -9.74
C THR A 93 -4.50 21.48 -10.02
N GLY A 94 -5.38 22.29 -9.42
CA GLY A 94 -6.83 22.18 -9.61
C GLY A 94 -7.54 21.12 -8.78
N GLU A 95 -6.83 20.39 -7.90
CA GLU A 95 -7.42 19.39 -7.00
C GLU A 95 -7.34 19.82 -5.53
N PRO A 96 -8.26 19.36 -4.66
CA PRO A 96 -8.15 19.58 -3.23
C PRO A 96 -6.88 18.92 -2.67
N ILE A 97 -6.30 19.52 -1.63
CA ILE A 97 -5.15 18.94 -0.91
C ILE A 97 -5.56 17.57 -0.36
N GLN A 98 -4.77 16.55 -0.67
CA GLN A 98 -4.95 15.20 -0.14
C GLN A 98 -3.74 14.79 0.69
N PHE A 99 -3.92 13.77 1.54
CA PHE A 99 -2.84 13.21 2.34
C PHE A 99 -2.66 11.72 2.02
N PRO A 100 -1.44 11.17 2.02
CA PRO A 100 -1.20 9.75 1.75
C PRO A 100 -2.04 8.84 2.64
N ILE A 101 -2.21 9.21 3.93
CA ILE A 101 -3.04 8.42 4.85
C ILE A 101 -4.50 8.27 4.39
N GLN A 102 -5.07 9.25 3.67
CA GLN A 102 -6.44 9.16 3.15
C GLN A 102 -6.54 8.09 2.06
N VAL A 103 -5.54 8.03 1.19
CA VAL A 103 -5.45 7.03 0.11
C VAL A 103 -5.21 5.64 0.69
N ILE A 104 -4.27 5.54 1.64
CA ILE A 104 -3.98 4.30 2.36
C ILE A 104 -5.23 3.77 3.06
N ARG A 105 -5.94 4.62 3.82
CA ARG A 105 -7.20 4.26 4.49
C ARG A 105 -8.23 3.73 3.50
N ARG A 106 -8.47 4.45 2.39
CA ARG A 106 -9.47 4.03 1.39
C ARG A 106 -9.13 2.63 0.85
N THR A 107 -7.87 2.41 0.48
CA THR A 107 -7.40 1.12 -0.02
C THR A 107 -7.52 0.03 1.04
N ALA A 108 -7.12 0.30 2.28
CA ALA A 108 -7.21 -0.65 3.38
C ALA A 108 -8.68 -1.04 3.69
N ASN A 109 -9.60 -0.07 3.68
CA ASN A 109 -11.02 -0.32 3.90
C ASN A 109 -11.64 -1.16 2.78
N THR A 110 -11.41 -0.79 1.52
CA THR A 110 -11.88 -1.58 0.36
C THR A 110 -11.36 -3.00 0.47
N TYR A 111 -10.06 -3.16 0.74
CA TYR A 111 -9.43 -4.46 0.84
C TYR A 111 -10.00 -5.32 1.99
N ALA A 112 -10.16 -4.74 3.17
CA ALA A 112 -10.73 -5.46 4.30
C ALA A 112 -12.22 -5.82 4.07
N MET A 113 -12.98 -5.03 3.31
CA MET A 113 -14.38 -5.34 3.00
C MET A 113 -14.54 -6.41 1.93
N ASP A 114 -13.65 -6.46 0.94
CA ASP A 114 -13.75 -7.42 -0.16
C ASP A 114 -13.30 -8.83 0.24
N TYR A 115 -12.42 -8.97 1.25
CA TYR A 115 -11.72 -10.23 1.52
C TYR A 115 -11.86 -10.77 2.94
N ALA A 116 -12.19 -9.95 3.93
CA ALA A 116 -12.35 -10.45 5.29
C ALA A 116 -13.67 -11.24 5.43
N ARG A 117 -13.59 -12.41 6.03
CA ARG A 117 -14.74 -13.23 6.41
C ARG A 117 -15.12 -13.01 7.87
N THR A 118 -14.15 -12.62 8.70
CA THR A 118 -14.33 -12.37 10.13
C THR A 118 -13.88 -10.98 10.53
N ALA A 119 -14.33 -10.49 11.70
CA ALA A 119 -13.88 -9.21 12.24
C ALA A 119 -12.37 -9.19 12.50
N GLN A 120 -11.80 -10.32 12.94
CA GLN A 120 -10.36 -10.45 13.17
C GLN A 120 -9.57 -10.38 11.87
N GLU A 121 -10.02 -11.07 10.82
CA GLU A 121 -9.42 -10.97 9.49
C GLU A 121 -9.53 -9.55 8.94
N LYS A 122 -10.66 -8.86 9.17
CA LYS A 122 -10.84 -7.47 8.77
C LYS A 122 -9.78 -6.58 9.39
N ASP A 123 -9.59 -6.67 10.71
CA ASP A 123 -8.58 -5.89 11.42
C ASP A 123 -7.16 -6.21 10.91
N LEU A 124 -6.82 -7.49 10.74
CA LEU A 124 -5.52 -7.94 10.22
C LEU A 124 -5.25 -7.41 8.81
N LEU A 125 -6.22 -7.51 7.91
CA LEU A 125 -6.11 -7.05 6.53
C LEU A 125 -6.04 -5.52 6.46
N THR A 126 -6.79 -4.80 7.31
CA THR A 126 -6.67 -3.34 7.44
C THR A 126 -5.25 -2.96 7.88
N VAL A 127 -4.73 -3.55 8.96
CA VAL A 127 -3.38 -3.25 9.47
C VAL A 127 -2.32 -3.57 8.41
N ALA A 128 -2.38 -4.77 7.80
CA ALA A 128 -1.44 -5.17 6.77
C ALA A 128 -1.46 -4.21 5.56
N ALA A 129 -2.65 -3.83 5.07
CA ALA A 129 -2.77 -2.88 3.97
C ALA A 129 -2.21 -1.48 4.32
N VAL A 130 -2.42 -1.02 5.55
CA VAL A 130 -1.85 0.24 6.03
C VAL A 130 -0.32 0.17 6.05
N LEU A 131 0.24 -0.91 6.62
CA LEU A 131 1.68 -1.15 6.68
C LEU A 131 2.32 -1.25 5.29
N TRP A 132 1.66 -1.92 4.35
CA TRP A 132 2.08 -1.96 2.94
C TRP A 132 2.07 -0.57 2.31
N GLY A 133 1.08 0.25 2.66
CA GLY A 133 0.98 1.64 2.22
C GLY A 133 2.17 2.45 2.73
N VAL A 134 2.46 2.37 4.02
CA VAL A 134 3.61 3.01 4.66
C VAL A 134 4.94 2.55 4.06
N ARG A 135 5.14 1.24 3.89
CA ARG A 135 6.33 0.68 3.23
C ARG A 135 6.51 1.23 1.81
N SER A 136 5.42 1.41 1.07
CA SER A 136 5.45 1.99 -0.27
C SER A 136 5.87 3.46 -0.26
N LEU A 137 5.50 4.23 0.77
CA LEU A 137 5.95 5.61 0.98
C LEU A 137 7.42 5.67 1.37
N LEU A 138 7.87 4.79 2.27
CA LEU A 138 9.27 4.70 2.71
C LEU A 138 10.23 4.42 1.55
N HIS A 139 9.82 3.59 0.59
CA HIS A 139 10.58 3.36 -0.65
C HIS A 139 10.90 4.67 -1.40
N LEU A 140 10.10 5.73 -1.22
CA LEU A 140 10.30 7.02 -1.89
C LEU A 140 11.23 7.96 -1.13
N SER A 141 11.43 7.71 0.16
CA SER A 141 12.25 8.56 1.04
C SER A 141 13.65 8.00 1.30
N ILE A 142 13.88 6.72 1.01
CA ILE A 142 15.19 6.09 1.19
C ILE A 142 16.10 6.44 0.00
N TYR A 143 17.30 6.92 0.31
CA TYR A 143 18.33 7.25 -0.66
C TYR A 143 19.53 6.31 -0.52
N GLY A 144 20.19 5.99 -1.64
CA GLY A 144 21.39 5.14 -1.69
C GLY A 144 21.09 3.64 -1.63
N ASP A 145 22.08 2.86 -1.21
CA ASP A 145 22.04 1.38 -1.17
C ASP A 145 21.39 0.81 0.10
N THR A 146 20.60 1.62 0.81
CA THR A 146 19.93 1.18 2.03
C THR A 146 18.75 0.28 1.67
N ASP A 147 18.71 -0.92 2.22
CA ASP A 147 17.62 -1.84 1.96
C ASP A 147 16.30 -1.38 2.64
N LEU A 148 15.22 -1.39 1.86
CA LEU A 148 13.90 -0.95 2.32
C LEU A 148 13.34 -1.86 3.42
N GLN A 149 13.58 -3.17 3.31
CA GLN A 149 13.09 -4.13 4.30
C GLN A 149 13.76 -3.85 5.64
N ASP A 150 15.07 -3.62 5.66
CA ASP A 150 15.81 -3.33 6.89
C ASP A 150 15.31 -2.06 7.59
N VAL A 151 15.09 -0.98 6.83
CA VAL A 151 14.54 0.28 7.38
C VAL A 151 13.13 0.04 7.92
N PHE A 152 12.26 -0.58 7.12
CA PHE A 152 10.88 -0.83 7.52
C PHE A 152 10.79 -1.72 8.76
N CYS A 153 11.56 -2.82 8.79
CA CYS A 153 11.70 -3.69 9.96
C CYS A 153 12.16 -2.93 11.19
N THR A 154 13.18 -2.07 11.05
CA THR A 154 13.71 -1.27 12.16
C THR A 154 12.65 -0.36 12.77
N LEU A 155 11.85 0.31 11.93
CA LEU A 155 10.80 1.23 12.40
C LEU A 155 9.67 0.51 13.14
N ILE A 156 9.28 -0.69 12.69
CA ILE A 156 8.18 -1.44 13.30
C ILE A 156 8.63 -2.44 14.36
N ARG A 157 9.94 -2.66 14.55
CA ARG A 157 10.49 -3.71 15.42
C ARG A 157 9.96 -3.64 16.85
N SER A 158 10.04 -2.46 17.48
CA SER A 158 9.61 -2.27 18.86
C SER A 158 8.09 -2.50 19.02
N PRO A 159 7.21 -1.87 18.22
CA PRO A 159 5.78 -2.19 18.23
C PRO A 159 5.48 -3.67 17.98
N LEU A 160 6.20 -4.31 17.05
CA LEU A 160 5.97 -5.71 16.69
C LEU A 160 6.37 -6.67 17.83
N HIS A 161 7.47 -6.42 18.54
CA HIS A 161 7.81 -7.16 19.74
C HIS A 161 6.73 -7.02 20.83
N GLN A 162 6.20 -5.82 21.05
CA GLN A 162 5.10 -5.63 22.00
C GLN A 162 3.83 -6.38 21.58
N LEU A 163 3.59 -6.54 20.27
CA LEU A 163 2.50 -7.34 19.75
C LEU A 163 2.74 -8.85 19.96
N ASP A 164 3.99 -9.31 19.84
CA ASP A 164 4.36 -10.71 20.16
C ASP A 164 4.04 -11.07 21.60
N ASP A 165 4.48 -10.22 22.54
CA ASP A 165 4.33 -10.44 23.98
C ASP A 165 2.85 -10.55 24.38
N ARG A 166 1.96 -9.89 23.63
CA ARG A 166 0.52 -9.87 23.90
C ARG A 166 -0.22 -10.96 23.14
N THR A 167 0.10 -11.16 21.86
CA THR A 167 -0.62 -12.06 20.95
C THR A 167 0.31 -12.62 19.87
N CYS A 168 1.08 -13.65 20.22
CA CYS A 168 2.03 -14.31 19.32
C CYS A 168 1.40 -14.74 17.97
N GLN A 169 0.24 -15.39 18.00
CA GLN A 169 -0.44 -15.85 16.77
C GLN A 169 -0.81 -14.69 15.81
N VAL A 170 -1.35 -13.59 16.35
CA VAL A 170 -1.71 -12.41 15.55
C VAL A 170 -0.48 -11.77 14.92
N SER A 171 0.62 -11.71 15.68
CA SER A 171 1.89 -11.17 15.19
C SER A 171 2.51 -12.05 14.10
N LEU A 172 2.50 -13.38 14.26
CA LEU A 172 2.94 -14.33 13.24
C LEU A 172 2.15 -14.17 11.94
N ILE A 173 0.82 -14.10 12.05
CA ILE A 173 -0.04 -13.88 10.89
C ILE A 173 0.28 -12.55 10.23
N LEU A 174 0.38 -11.49 11.02
CA LEU A 174 0.68 -10.16 10.50
C LEU A 174 2.02 -10.15 9.75
N ARG A 175 3.09 -10.72 10.32
CA ARG A 175 4.40 -10.89 9.66
C ARG A 175 4.28 -11.60 8.32
N GLY A 176 3.55 -12.71 8.27
CA GLY A 176 3.30 -13.43 7.02
C GLY A 176 2.57 -12.59 5.97
N LEU A 177 1.67 -11.70 6.38
CA LEU A 177 0.94 -10.79 5.48
C LEU A 177 1.80 -9.62 4.96
N ILE A 178 2.79 -9.16 5.74
CA ILE A 178 3.69 -8.06 5.36
C ILE A 178 5.03 -8.52 4.77
N GLY A 179 5.21 -9.83 4.61
CA GLY A 179 6.45 -10.42 4.08
C GLY A 179 7.64 -10.32 5.04
N LEU A 180 7.38 -10.42 6.35
CA LEU A 180 8.38 -10.52 7.42
C LEU A 180 8.42 -11.91 8.08
N GLY A 181 7.58 -12.85 7.64
CA GLY A 181 7.50 -14.20 8.20
C GLY A 181 8.37 -15.20 7.45
N ASP A 182 8.72 -16.29 8.13
CA ASP A 182 9.39 -17.44 7.50
C ASP A 182 8.38 -18.23 6.64
N GLU A 183 8.75 -18.53 5.40
CA GLU A 183 7.92 -19.23 4.39
C GLU A 183 7.44 -20.61 4.87
N GLU A 184 8.13 -21.24 5.83
CA GLU A 184 7.82 -22.59 6.34
C GLU A 184 6.68 -22.62 7.37
N SER A 185 6.22 -21.47 7.87
CA SER A 185 5.20 -21.39 8.94
C SER A 185 3.77 -21.16 8.46
N ALA A 186 3.53 -21.26 7.15
CA ALA A 186 2.24 -20.93 6.55
C ALA A 186 1.16 -22.00 6.86
N ASP A 187 0.42 -21.80 7.95
CA ASP A 187 -0.86 -22.47 8.20
C ASP A 187 -1.81 -22.33 6.98
N GLU A 188 -2.63 -23.34 6.68
CA GLU A 188 -3.66 -23.25 5.62
C GLU A 188 -4.57 -22.02 5.78
N SER A 189 -4.82 -21.62 7.03
CA SER A 189 -5.59 -20.42 7.36
C SER A 189 -4.94 -19.12 6.86
N LEU A 190 -3.61 -19.08 6.71
CA LEU A 190 -2.89 -17.94 6.16
C LEU A 190 -2.94 -17.87 4.64
N SER A 191 -3.01 -19.03 3.98
CA SER A 191 -2.94 -19.12 2.52
C SER A 191 -4.02 -18.28 1.82
N HIS A 192 -5.24 -18.24 2.38
CA HIS A 192 -6.34 -17.49 1.78
C HIS A 192 -6.15 -15.97 1.94
N LEU A 193 -5.68 -15.51 3.11
CA LEU A 193 -5.39 -14.10 3.36
C LEU A 193 -4.20 -13.62 2.53
N GLN A 194 -3.14 -14.42 2.45
CA GLN A 194 -1.97 -14.13 1.61
C GLN A 194 -2.32 -14.10 0.12
N SER A 195 -3.15 -15.05 -0.35
CA SER A 195 -3.63 -15.06 -1.74
C SER A 195 -4.47 -13.81 -2.06
N ALA A 196 -5.34 -13.40 -1.15
CA ALA A 196 -6.08 -12.14 -1.28
C ALA A 196 -5.12 -10.94 -1.38
N LEU A 197 -4.05 -10.94 -0.58
CA LEU A 197 -3.14 -9.80 -0.46
C LEU A 197 -2.24 -9.70 -1.69
N ASN A 198 -1.72 -10.82 -2.17
CA ASN A 198 -0.92 -10.91 -3.39
C ASN A 198 -1.68 -10.48 -4.64
N LYS A 199 -2.99 -10.80 -4.74
CA LYS A 199 -3.83 -10.32 -5.85
C LYS A 199 -3.97 -8.80 -5.86
N ARG A 200 -3.82 -8.13 -4.71
CA ARG A 200 -4.08 -6.69 -4.56
C ARG A 200 -2.85 -5.82 -4.30
N ILE A 201 -1.70 -6.39 -3.91
CA ILE A 201 -0.40 -5.72 -4.04
C ILE A 201 -0.23 -5.18 -5.48
N LYS A 202 -0.67 -5.94 -6.49
CA LYS A 202 -0.75 -5.48 -7.89
C LYS A 202 -1.60 -4.21 -8.08
N GLY A 203 -2.72 -4.09 -7.37
CA GLY A 203 -3.57 -2.90 -7.37
C GLY A 203 -2.98 -1.73 -6.56
N MET A 204 -2.29 -2.02 -5.46
CA MET A 204 -1.55 -1.03 -4.69
C MET A 204 -0.36 -0.46 -5.45
N HIS A 205 0.28 -1.24 -6.34
CA HIS A 205 1.27 -0.70 -7.27
C HIS A 205 0.66 0.35 -8.21
N ALA A 206 -0.62 0.25 -8.57
CA ALA A 206 -1.32 1.31 -9.31
C ALA A 206 -1.53 2.56 -8.44
N CYS A 207 -1.84 2.41 -7.14
CA CYS A 207 -1.82 3.52 -6.18
C CYS A 207 -0.42 4.12 -6.03
N LYS A 208 0.64 3.31 -6.01
CA LYS A 208 2.04 3.79 -6.01
C LYS A 208 2.30 4.62 -7.26
N ALA A 209 1.91 4.15 -8.44
CA ALA A 209 2.03 4.90 -9.70
C ALA A 209 1.25 6.24 -9.65
N TRP A 210 0.10 6.25 -9.00
CA TRP A 210 -0.67 7.47 -8.79
C TRP A 210 -0.02 8.41 -7.76
N LEU A 211 0.51 7.90 -6.65
CA LEU A 211 1.08 8.69 -5.56
C LEU A 211 2.48 9.22 -5.87
N LEU A 212 3.29 8.47 -6.63
CA LEU A 212 4.71 8.76 -6.89
C LEU A 212 4.96 10.21 -7.32
N PRO A 213 4.30 10.74 -8.36
CA PRO A 213 4.64 12.05 -8.89
C PRO A 213 4.33 13.18 -7.89
N SER A 214 3.27 13.00 -7.09
CA SER A 214 2.85 14.00 -6.11
C SER A 214 3.70 13.99 -4.86
N ILE A 215 4.11 12.81 -4.39
CA ILE A 215 5.03 12.69 -3.27
C ILE A 215 6.41 13.19 -3.66
N GLN A 216 6.91 12.79 -4.83
CA GLN A 216 8.21 13.24 -5.31
C GLN A 216 8.25 14.77 -5.45
N ALA A 217 7.22 15.37 -6.06
CA ALA A 217 7.11 16.83 -6.12
C ALA A 217 7.02 17.50 -4.74
N ALA A 218 6.37 16.86 -3.77
CA ALA A 218 6.28 17.37 -2.40
C ALA A 218 7.63 17.27 -1.66
N ILE A 219 8.34 16.16 -1.79
CA ILE A 219 9.69 15.95 -1.25
C ILE A 219 10.66 16.97 -1.87
N GLU A 220 10.68 17.10 -3.19
CA GLU A 220 11.53 18.07 -3.89
C GLU A 220 11.28 19.50 -3.39
N ARG A 221 10.00 19.90 -3.21
CA ARG A 221 9.66 21.21 -2.64
C ARG A 221 10.15 21.39 -1.20
N GLN A 222 10.10 20.34 -0.38
CA GLN A 222 10.60 20.38 0.99
C GLN A 222 12.13 20.45 1.04
N THR A 223 12.82 19.67 0.21
CA THR A 223 14.28 19.70 0.09
C THR A 223 14.75 21.08 -0.37
N VAL A 224 14.12 21.65 -1.40
CA VAL A 224 14.43 23.01 -1.89
C VAL A 224 14.19 24.06 -0.80
N ARG A 225 13.09 23.97 -0.04
CA ARG A 225 12.83 24.87 1.10
C ARG A 225 13.85 24.71 2.21
N GLY A 226 14.26 23.49 2.54
CA GLY A 226 15.28 23.20 3.55
C GLY A 226 16.63 23.82 3.17
N VAL A 227 17.04 23.65 1.92
CA VAL A 227 18.29 24.23 1.38
C VAL A 227 18.24 25.75 1.36
N LEU A 228 17.12 26.35 0.95
CA LEU A 228 16.94 27.81 0.97
C LEU A 228 16.99 28.39 2.39
N HIS A 229 16.34 27.75 3.36
CA HIS A 229 16.40 28.20 4.76
C HIS A 229 17.82 28.05 5.35
N PHE A 230 18.55 27.01 4.97
CA PHE A 230 19.94 26.84 5.38
C PHE A 230 20.84 27.94 4.76
N ALA A 231 20.73 28.19 3.45
CA ALA A 231 21.49 29.21 2.75
C ALA A 231 21.21 30.63 3.29
N GLN A 232 19.96 30.93 3.64
CA GLN A 232 19.58 32.21 4.26
C GLN A 232 20.16 32.38 5.67
N ARG A 233 20.28 31.29 6.45
CA ARG A 233 20.92 31.34 7.77
C ARG A 233 22.44 31.51 7.67
N THR A 234 23.09 30.87 6.70
CA THR A 234 24.54 31.01 6.49
C THR A 234 24.91 32.36 5.89
N ALA A 235 24.03 33.00 5.11
CA ALA A 235 24.27 34.33 4.55
C ALA A 235 24.04 35.48 5.55
N ALA A 236 23.43 35.20 6.70
CA ALA A 236 23.16 36.17 7.76
C ALA A 236 24.20 36.16 8.89
N GLN A 237 25.25 35.35 8.77
CA GLN A 237 26.41 35.29 9.66
C GLN A 237 27.62 35.93 8.98
#